data_AF-A0A554KCG7-F1
#
_entry.id   AF-A0A554KCG7-F1
#
_cell.length_a   1.000
_cell.length_b   1.000
_cell.length_c   1.000
_cell.angle_alpha   90.00
_cell.angle_beta   90.00
_cell.angle_gamma   90.00
#
_symmetry.space_group_name_H-M   'P 1'
#
loop_
_entity.id
_entity.type
_entity.pdbx_description
1 polymer ?
#
loop_
_entity_poly.entity_id
_entity_poly.type
_entity_poly.pdbx_seq_one_letter_code
_entity_poly.pdbx_strand_id
1 'polypeptide(L)'
;MLIAAGIILCVGIGWLALSFFFPSLLPFSFFDRQETGERVLPRPRTSPSFFRTEKTVSLGARRTEQTAFLEKIRALASAPAEEAKITALAITIEGEREERFATLDDFFTLSRIQAPAEFLSRIEDAPVFFLGGVGDSARFGFAVKTRDPDRTLADMIKWEPSLPGDFSPLFFGKTPPLVFPPFENETTDNVDWRSLTLSAERRLGIYYALFPAGNILVVTTDKPLMENIITRLLHK
;
A
#
# COMPACT_ATOMS: atom_id res chain seq x y z
N MET A 1 31.03 -8.98 71.68
CA MET A 1 30.53 -8.73 70.32
C MET A 1 31.66 -8.91 69.29
N LEU A 2 32.32 -10.08 69.28
CA LEU A 2 33.55 -10.33 68.51
C LEU A 2 33.57 -11.73 67.84
N ILE A 3 32.50 -12.51 67.99
CA ILE A 3 32.42 -13.90 67.49
C ILE A 3 31.67 -13.96 66.14
N ALA A 4 30.83 -12.97 65.83
CA ALA A 4 30.02 -12.96 64.61
C ALA A 4 30.81 -12.61 63.32
N ALA A 5 31.95 -11.92 63.44
CA ALA A 5 32.74 -11.51 62.28
C ALA A 5 33.63 -12.64 61.70
N GLY A 6 34.00 -13.64 62.51
CA GLY A 6 34.88 -14.74 62.07
C GLY A 6 34.18 -15.76 61.16
N ILE A 7 32.89 -15.98 61.36
CA ILE A 7 32.13 -17.03 60.64
C ILE A 7 31.83 -16.61 59.19
N ILE A 8 31.62 -15.31 58.93
CA ILE A 8 31.32 -14.79 57.59
C ILE A 8 32.54 -14.90 56.66
N LEU A 9 33.76 -14.76 57.21
CA LEU A 9 34.99 -14.86 56.40
C LEU A 9 35.29 -16.29 55.95
N CYS A 10 34.99 -17.30 56.78
CA CYS A 10 35.25 -18.70 56.45
C CYS A 10 34.27 -19.27 55.40
N VAL A 11 33.03 -18.80 55.35
CA VAL A 11 32.04 -19.26 54.35
C VAL A 11 32.37 -18.73 52.95
N GLY A 12 32.90 -17.50 52.83
CA GLY A 12 33.28 -16.91 51.55
C GLY A 12 34.49 -17.57 50.88
N ILE A 13 35.51 -17.93 51.68
CA ILE A 13 36.73 -18.58 51.16
C ILE A 13 36.45 -20.03 50.72
N GLY A 14 35.57 -20.74 51.45
CA GLY A 14 35.15 -22.10 51.08
C GLY A 14 34.41 -22.15 49.74
N TRP A 15 33.57 -21.15 49.44
CA TRP A 15 32.83 -21.07 48.17
C TRP A 15 33.75 -20.78 46.96
N LEU A 16 34.75 -19.92 47.14
CA LEU A 16 35.74 -19.64 46.10
C LEU A 16 36.60 -20.87 45.78
N ALA A 17 37.03 -21.64 46.78
CA ALA A 17 37.79 -22.86 46.57
C ALA A 17 36.98 -23.97 45.87
N LEU A 18 35.68 -24.09 46.19
CA LEU A 18 34.80 -25.09 45.57
C LEU A 18 34.57 -24.81 44.07
N SER A 19 34.47 -23.53 43.68
CA SER A 19 34.27 -23.11 42.29
C SER A 19 35.47 -23.40 41.37
N PHE A 20 36.67 -23.54 41.94
CA PHE A 20 37.89 -23.81 41.17
C PHE A 20 38.10 -25.30 40.87
N PHE A 21 37.62 -26.20 41.73
CA PHE A 21 37.84 -27.65 41.59
C PHE A 21 36.66 -28.43 40.97
N PHE A 22 35.44 -27.88 41.00
CA PHE A 22 34.24 -28.56 40.46
C PHE A 22 33.42 -27.65 39.52
N PRO A 23 33.95 -27.27 38.33
CA PRO A 23 33.24 -26.40 37.39
C PRO A 23 31.94 -27.02 36.84
N SER A 24 31.75 -28.33 36.96
CA SER A 24 30.56 -29.05 36.51
C SER A 24 29.34 -28.93 37.43
N LEU A 25 29.48 -28.35 38.63
CA LEU A 25 28.40 -28.20 39.61
C LEU A 25 27.81 -26.77 39.67
N LEU A 26 28.21 -25.86 38.78
CA LEU A 26 27.62 -24.52 38.68
C LEU A 26 26.33 -24.55 37.83
N PRO A 27 25.15 -24.23 38.39
CA PRO A 27 23.88 -24.19 37.66
C PRO A 27 23.68 -22.81 36.97
N PHE A 28 24.70 -22.32 36.26
CA PHE A 28 24.65 -21.04 35.57
C PHE A 28 25.27 -21.15 34.18
N SER A 29 24.60 -21.89 33.30
CA SER A 29 24.60 -21.63 31.86
C SER A 29 23.80 -20.34 31.59
N PHE A 30 24.36 -19.20 32.02
CA PHE A 30 23.86 -17.84 31.76
C PHE A 30 24.75 -17.11 30.74
N PHE A 31 25.47 -17.84 29.89
CA PHE A 31 25.83 -17.31 28.59
C PHE A 31 24.59 -17.41 27.71
N ASP A 32 23.74 -16.40 27.89
CA ASP A 32 22.71 -16.03 26.95
C ASP A 32 23.40 -15.89 25.59
N ARG A 33 23.18 -16.90 24.76
CA ARG A 33 23.51 -16.85 23.35
C ARG A 33 22.73 -15.65 22.85
N GLN A 34 23.41 -14.52 22.64
CA GLN A 34 22.91 -13.54 21.69
C GLN A 34 22.83 -14.26 20.36
N GLU A 35 21.71 -14.95 20.13
CA GLU A 35 21.13 -15.03 18.82
C GLU A 35 20.91 -13.57 18.43
N THR A 36 21.94 -12.95 17.85
CA THR A 36 21.77 -12.09 16.70
C THR A 36 21.02 -12.92 15.67
N GLY A 37 19.72 -13.11 15.91
CA GLY A 37 18.75 -13.40 14.90
C GLY A 37 18.83 -12.19 14.00
N GLU A 38 19.72 -12.27 13.03
CA GLU A 38 19.62 -11.53 11.81
C GLU A 38 18.16 -11.68 11.42
N ARG A 39 17.36 -10.62 11.63
CA ARG A 39 15.97 -10.61 11.20
C ARG A 39 16.08 -10.80 9.70
N VAL A 40 15.92 -12.04 9.26
CA VAL A 40 15.67 -12.36 7.85
C VAL A 40 14.30 -11.76 7.61
N LEU A 41 14.28 -10.45 7.33
CA LEU A 41 13.08 -9.77 6.89
C LEU A 41 12.62 -10.58 5.66
N PRO A 42 11.39 -11.10 5.66
CA PRO A 42 10.88 -11.80 4.51
C PRO A 42 11.10 -10.91 3.30
N ARG A 43 11.81 -11.41 2.27
CA ARG A 43 12.05 -10.65 1.04
C ARG A 43 10.70 -10.11 0.57
N PRO A 44 10.58 -8.80 0.30
CA PRO A 44 9.34 -8.25 -0.22
C PRO A 44 8.96 -9.05 -1.47
N ARG A 45 7.77 -9.67 -1.47
CA ARG A 45 7.20 -10.29 -2.67
C ARG A 45 7.11 -9.21 -3.72
N THR A 46 7.93 -9.26 -4.77
CA THR A 46 7.94 -8.25 -5.85
C THR A 46 6.53 -7.77 -6.16
N SER A 47 6.30 -6.45 -6.07
CA SER A 47 5.01 -5.86 -6.39
C SER A 47 4.51 -6.44 -7.72
N PRO A 48 3.24 -6.89 -7.81
CA PRO A 48 2.70 -7.33 -9.08
C PRO A 48 2.86 -6.20 -10.11
N SER A 49 2.99 -6.58 -11.37
CA SER A 49 3.00 -5.64 -12.49
C SER A 49 2.04 -6.17 -13.53
N PHE A 50 0.98 -5.41 -13.78
CA PHE A 50 0.00 -5.77 -14.82
C PHE A 50 0.37 -5.20 -16.18
N PHE A 51 1.14 -4.13 -16.21
CA PHE A 51 1.58 -3.40 -17.40
C PHE A 51 2.95 -2.78 -17.12
N ARG A 52 3.67 -2.42 -18.19
CA ARG A 52 4.99 -1.80 -18.10
C ARG A 52 4.90 -0.42 -17.43
N THR A 53 5.80 -0.15 -16.50
CA THR A 53 6.00 1.16 -15.84
C THR A 53 7.43 1.64 -16.05
N GLU A 54 7.62 2.94 -16.18
CA GLU A 54 8.92 3.56 -16.47
C GLU A 54 9.78 3.71 -15.22
N LYS A 55 9.13 3.93 -14.06
CA LYS A 55 9.79 4.15 -12.79
C LYS A 55 8.98 3.51 -11.66
N THR A 56 9.66 3.11 -10.60
CA THR A 56 9.03 2.70 -9.33
C THR A 56 9.52 3.61 -8.22
N VAL A 57 8.60 4.09 -7.39
CA VAL A 57 8.90 4.88 -6.19
C VAL A 57 8.35 4.12 -4.98
N SER A 58 9.19 3.89 -3.98
CA SER A 58 8.80 3.22 -2.74
C SER A 58 8.29 4.22 -1.70
N LEU A 59 7.20 3.87 -1.02
CA LEU A 59 6.57 4.69 0.00
C LEU A 59 6.32 3.87 1.26
N GLY A 60 7.04 4.17 2.34
CA GLY A 60 6.75 3.65 3.67
C GLY A 60 5.57 4.38 4.32
N ALA A 61 4.62 3.62 4.86
CA ALA A 61 3.43 4.12 5.53
C ALA A 61 3.12 3.32 6.80
N ARG A 62 2.63 4.01 7.83
CA ARG A 62 2.05 3.39 9.03
C ARG A 62 0.56 3.65 9.03
N ARG A 63 -0.25 2.66 9.40
CA ARG A 63 -1.74 2.78 9.42
C ARG A 63 -2.22 3.95 10.30
N THR A 64 -1.45 4.34 11.31
CA THR A 64 -1.74 5.46 12.21
C THR A 64 -1.39 6.83 11.64
N GLU A 65 -0.59 6.91 10.57
CA GLU A 65 0.00 8.14 10.03
C GLU A 65 -0.67 8.58 8.72
N GLN A 66 -2.01 8.53 8.67
CA GLN A 66 -2.80 8.84 7.47
C GLN A 66 -2.46 10.20 6.85
N THR A 67 -2.37 11.25 7.67
CA THR A 67 -2.07 12.60 7.18
C THR A 67 -0.69 12.67 6.53
N ALA A 68 0.32 12.08 7.16
CA ALA A 68 1.68 12.07 6.62
C ALA A 68 1.75 11.28 5.30
N PHE A 69 1.01 10.17 5.19
CA PHE A 69 0.91 9.40 3.96
C PHE A 69 0.29 10.21 2.81
N LEU A 70 -0.84 10.88 3.06
CA LEU A 70 -1.51 11.70 2.05
C LEU A 70 -0.64 12.87 1.58
N GLU A 71 0.12 13.52 2.48
CA GLU A 71 1.06 14.57 2.09
C GLU A 71 2.20 14.02 1.21
N LYS A 72 2.74 12.82 1.50
CA LYS A 72 3.75 12.18 0.66
C LYS A 72 3.23 11.93 -0.76
N ILE A 73 2.02 11.39 -0.90
CA ILE A 73 1.43 11.15 -2.23
C ILE A 73 1.14 12.47 -2.93
N ARG A 74 0.59 13.48 -2.23
CA ARG A 74 0.33 14.79 -2.82
C ARG A 74 1.62 15.45 -3.32
N ALA A 75 2.70 15.36 -2.56
CA ALA A 75 4.00 15.88 -2.96
C ALA A 75 4.52 15.19 -4.23
N LEU A 76 4.38 13.85 -4.32
CA LEU A 76 4.72 13.10 -5.53
C LEU A 76 3.85 13.48 -6.73
N ALA A 77 2.54 13.66 -6.51
CA ALA A 77 1.61 14.02 -7.59
C ALA A 77 1.79 15.46 -8.08
N SER A 78 2.34 16.33 -7.25
CA SER A 78 2.65 17.73 -7.60
C SER A 78 4.03 17.90 -8.22
N ALA A 79 4.88 16.88 -8.18
CA ALA A 79 6.17 16.92 -8.85
C ALA A 79 5.98 16.91 -10.38
N PRO A 80 6.85 17.57 -11.16
CA PRO A 80 6.82 17.51 -12.61
C PRO A 80 6.82 16.06 -13.08
N ALA A 81 5.75 15.68 -13.78
CA ALA A 81 5.57 14.33 -14.31
C ALA A 81 5.76 14.38 -15.83
N GLU A 82 6.53 13.43 -16.36
CA GLU A 82 6.69 13.31 -17.79
C GLU A 82 5.40 12.76 -18.41
N GLU A 83 4.91 13.43 -19.45
CA GLU A 83 3.67 13.06 -20.13
C GLU A 83 3.72 11.61 -20.63
N ALA A 84 2.59 10.90 -20.48
CA ALA A 84 2.41 9.50 -20.86
C ALA A 84 3.32 8.48 -20.15
N LYS A 85 4.21 8.89 -19.24
CA LYS A 85 4.95 7.97 -18.35
C LYS A 85 4.14 7.61 -17.12
N ILE A 86 4.31 6.37 -16.68
CA ILE A 86 3.69 5.80 -15.49
C ILE A 86 4.76 5.48 -14.46
N THR A 87 4.59 6.07 -13.29
CA THR A 87 5.38 5.76 -12.09
C THR A 87 4.59 4.82 -11.19
N ALA A 88 5.08 3.60 -10.99
CA ALA A 88 4.53 2.67 -10.01
C ALA A 88 4.82 3.16 -8.59
N LEU A 89 3.85 3.03 -7.70
CA LEU A 89 3.98 3.31 -6.27
C LEU A 89 4.06 1.98 -5.51
N ALA A 90 5.26 1.64 -5.04
CA ALA A 90 5.49 0.50 -4.17
C ALA A 90 5.21 0.92 -2.72
N ILE A 91 3.96 0.82 -2.29
CA ILE A 91 3.54 1.22 -0.94
C ILE A 91 3.74 0.07 0.03
N THR A 92 4.50 0.33 1.09
CA THR A 92 4.85 -0.63 2.12
C THR A 92 4.27 -0.21 3.45
N ILE A 93 3.59 -1.12 4.13
CA ILE A 93 3.05 -0.95 5.47
C ILE A 93 4.09 -1.39 6.49
N GLU A 94 4.57 -0.43 7.28
CA GLU A 94 5.48 -0.65 8.38
C GLU A 94 4.68 -1.01 9.64
N GLY A 95 4.69 -2.29 10.01
CA GLY A 95 4.16 -2.76 11.30
C GLY A 95 5.28 -2.98 12.33
N GLU A 96 4.89 -3.20 13.59
CA GLU A 96 5.85 -3.53 14.66
C GLU A 96 6.57 -4.87 14.44
N ARG A 97 5.91 -5.79 13.71
CA ARG A 97 6.36 -7.19 13.55
C ARG A 97 6.59 -7.64 12.11
N GLU A 98 6.07 -6.91 11.12
CA GLU A 98 6.21 -7.28 9.72
C GLU A 98 6.15 -6.03 8.82
N GLU A 99 6.94 -6.07 7.76
CA GLU A 99 6.90 -5.14 6.64
C GLU A 99 6.27 -5.86 5.45
N ARG A 100 5.17 -5.33 4.90
CA ARG A 100 4.48 -5.92 3.75
C ARG A 100 3.95 -4.87 2.78
N PHE A 101 3.73 -5.25 1.52
CA PHE A 101 3.07 -4.36 0.57
C PHE A 101 1.63 -4.06 1.01
N ALA A 102 1.18 -2.84 0.72
CA ALA A 102 -0.17 -2.40 0.98
C ALA A 102 -1.17 -3.13 0.09
N THR A 103 -2.25 -3.63 0.69
CA THR A 103 -3.44 -4.07 -0.02
C THR A 103 -4.26 -2.85 -0.44
N LEU A 104 -5.34 -3.07 -1.21
CA LEU A 104 -6.25 -1.96 -1.54
C LEU A 104 -6.97 -1.44 -0.29
N ASP A 105 -7.31 -2.31 0.65
CA ASP A 105 -7.89 -1.95 1.95
C ASP A 105 -6.94 -1.07 2.79
N ASP A 106 -5.64 -1.40 2.83
CA ASP A 106 -4.64 -0.55 3.48
C ASP A 106 -4.63 0.85 2.87
N PHE A 107 -4.58 0.91 1.53
CA PHE A 107 -4.51 2.16 0.81
C PHE A 107 -5.77 3.01 1.02
N PHE A 108 -6.95 2.40 0.97
CA PHE A 108 -8.22 3.08 1.22
C PHE A 108 -8.33 3.56 2.66
N THR A 109 -7.93 2.75 3.64
CA THR A 109 -7.86 3.16 5.04
C THR A 109 -6.92 4.34 5.23
N LEU A 110 -5.72 4.28 4.66
CA LEU A 110 -4.73 5.36 4.73
C LEU A 110 -5.20 6.64 4.04
N SER A 111 -5.95 6.49 2.96
CA SER A 111 -6.47 7.61 2.16
C SER A 111 -7.84 8.10 2.60
N ARG A 112 -8.44 7.48 3.63
CA ARG A 112 -9.80 7.77 4.12
C ARG A 112 -10.91 7.57 3.07
N ILE A 113 -10.71 6.61 2.18
CA ILE A 113 -11.69 6.18 1.18
C ILE A 113 -12.61 5.15 1.81
N GLN A 114 -13.92 5.36 1.75
CA GLN A 114 -14.91 4.42 2.27
C GLN A 114 -15.36 3.48 1.14
N ALA A 115 -14.70 2.33 1.02
CA ALA A 115 -15.09 1.33 0.03
C ALA A 115 -16.16 0.38 0.58
N PRO A 116 -17.13 -0.05 -0.26
CA PRO A 116 -18.06 -1.12 0.09
C PRO A 116 -17.31 -2.40 0.48
N ALA A 117 -17.72 -3.04 1.57
CA ALA A 117 -17.09 -4.27 2.04
C ALA A 117 -17.22 -5.41 1.02
N GLU A 118 -18.34 -5.45 0.30
CA GLU A 118 -18.61 -6.41 -0.77
C GLU A 118 -17.58 -6.26 -1.89
N PHE A 119 -17.23 -5.02 -2.27
CA PHE A 119 -16.21 -4.75 -3.27
C PHE A 119 -14.83 -5.28 -2.82
N LEU A 120 -14.41 -4.95 -1.59
CA LEU A 120 -13.11 -5.38 -1.05
C LEU A 120 -13.01 -6.91 -0.93
N SER A 121 -14.12 -7.60 -0.67
CA SER A 121 -14.13 -9.07 -0.62
C SER A 121 -13.86 -9.75 -1.97
N ARG A 122 -14.03 -9.04 -3.09
CA ARG A 122 -13.91 -9.58 -4.46
C ARG A 122 -12.57 -9.31 -5.14
N ILE A 123 -11.71 -8.50 -4.55
CA ILE A 123 -10.41 -8.13 -5.12
C ILE A 123 -9.27 -8.92 -4.47
N GLU A 124 -8.19 -9.14 -5.22
CA GLU A 124 -6.96 -9.72 -4.69
C GLU A 124 -6.15 -8.70 -3.88
N ASP A 125 -5.31 -9.19 -2.96
CA ASP A 125 -4.56 -8.37 -2.00
C ASP A 125 -3.36 -7.62 -2.60
N ALA A 126 -3.12 -7.77 -3.91
CA ALA A 126 -1.91 -7.29 -4.57
C ALA A 126 -2.26 -6.27 -5.68
N PRO A 127 -2.66 -5.04 -5.30
CA PRO A 127 -2.90 -3.98 -6.26
C PRO A 127 -1.59 -3.40 -6.81
N VAL A 128 -1.69 -2.75 -7.96
CA VAL A 128 -0.66 -1.89 -8.55
C VAL A 128 -1.16 -0.47 -8.43
N PHE A 129 -0.53 0.32 -7.57
CA PHE A 129 -0.77 1.75 -7.46
C PHE A 129 0.16 2.49 -8.41
N PHE A 130 -0.32 3.56 -9.04
CA PHE A 130 0.50 4.31 -9.98
C PHE A 130 0.11 5.78 -10.10
N LEU A 131 1.06 6.57 -10.59
CA LEU A 131 0.88 7.95 -11.02
C LEU A 131 1.20 8.06 -12.51
N GLY A 132 0.28 8.61 -13.29
CA GLY A 132 0.50 8.95 -14.70
C GLY A 132 0.72 10.44 -14.89
N GLY A 133 1.72 10.83 -15.69
CA GLY A 133 1.97 12.23 -16.03
C GLY A 133 0.94 12.79 -17.00
N VAL A 134 0.29 13.90 -16.61
CA VAL A 134 -0.73 14.59 -17.40
C VAL A 134 -0.50 16.11 -17.31
N GLY A 135 0.15 16.66 -18.34
CA GLY A 135 0.66 18.03 -18.30
C GLY A 135 1.67 18.21 -17.15
N ASP A 136 1.54 19.27 -16.37
CA ASP A 136 2.48 19.60 -15.27
C ASP A 136 2.21 18.86 -13.95
N SER A 137 1.33 17.87 -13.94
CA SER A 137 0.92 17.18 -12.71
C SER A 137 0.69 15.70 -12.95
N ALA A 138 0.80 14.90 -11.89
CA ALA A 138 0.44 13.49 -11.96
C ALA A 138 -1.03 13.25 -11.63
N ARG A 139 -1.56 12.14 -12.13
CA ARG A 139 -2.91 11.64 -11.87
C ARG A 139 -2.82 10.24 -11.32
N PHE A 140 -3.68 9.94 -10.36
CA PHE A 140 -3.64 8.69 -9.64
C PHE A 140 -4.40 7.61 -10.39
N GLY A 141 -3.92 6.38 -10.26
CA GLY A 141 -4.71 5.20 -10.59
C GLY A 141 -4.26 3.99 -9.80
N PHE A 142 -5.11 2.97 -9.82
CA PHE A 142 -4.75 1.65 -9.36
C PHE A 142 -5.30 0.60 -10.31
N ALA A 143 -4.64 -0.55 -10.32
CA ALA A 143 -5.11 -1.74 -10.99
C ALA A 143 -5.07 -2.90 -9.99
N VAL A 144 -6.07 -3.78 -10.03
CA VAL A 144 -6.16 -4.92 -9.10
C VAL A 144 -6.85 -6.09 -9.78
N LYS A 145 -6.43 -7.31 -9.47
CA LYS A 145 -7.13 -8.50 -9.91
C LYS A 145 -8.43 -8.69 -9.13
N THR A 146 -9.41 -9.25 -9.82
CA THR A 146 -10.74 -9.54 -9.30
C THR A 146 -10.96 -11.05 -9.31
N ARG A 147 -11.59 -11.57 -8.27
CA ARG A 147 -11.97 -12.98 -8.13
C ARG A 147 -13.26 -13.28 -8.89
N ASP A 148 -14.13 -12.28 -9.02
CA ASP A 148 -15.43 -12.35 -9.67
C ASP A 148 -15.66 -11.03 -10.43
N PRO A 149 -15.30 -10.96 -11.73
CA PRO A 149 -15.34 -9.73 -12.51
C PRO A 149 -16.75 -9.13 -12.59
N ASP A 150 -17.76 -9.95 -12.88
CA ASP A 150 -19.15 -9.51 -13.04
C ASP A 150 -19.71 -8.90 -11.75
N ARG A 151 -19.49 -9.57 -10.61
CA ARG A 151 -19.94 -9.03 -9.33
C ARG A 151 -19.10 -7.84 -8.88
N THR A 152 -17.82 -7.78 -9.24
CA THR A 152 -16.98 -6.59 -8.98
C THR A 152 -17.52 -5.38 -9.75
N LEU A 153 -17.91 -5.56 -11.01
CA LEU A 153 -18.55 -4.50 -11.80
C LEU A 153 -19.87 -4.05 -11.17
N ALA A 154 -20.71 -4.99 -10.75
CA ALA A 154 -21.98 -4.67 -10.08
C ALA A 154 -21.75 -3.89 -8.77
N ASP A 155 -20.72 -4.22 -8.00
CA ASP A 155 -20.38 -3.50 -6.77
C ASP A 155 -19.79 -2.12 -7.07
N MET A 156 -19.00 -1.96 -8.13
CA MET A 156 -18.55 -0.63 -8.60
C MET A 156 -19.72 0.25 -9.03
N ILE A 157 -20.70 -0.29 -9.79
CA ILE A 157 -21.90 0.45 -10.22
C ILE A 157 -22.71 0.91 -8.99
N LYS A 158 -22.86 0.05 -7.97
CA LYS A 158 -23.52 0.45 -6.72
C LYS A 158 -22.75 1.53 -5.96
N TRP A 159 -21.43 1.59 -6.13
CA TRP A 159 -20.56 2.56 -5.46
C TRP A 159 -20.53 3.93 -6.17
N GLU A 160 -20.89 4.00 -7.46
CA GLU A 160 -20.92 5.24 -8.26
C GLU A 160 -21.55 6.45 -7.55
N PRO A 161 -22.68 6.35 -6.81
CA PRO A 161 -23.29 7.52 -6.17
C PRO A 161 -22.44 8.19 -5.09
N SER A 162 -21.61 7.44 -4.35
CA SER A 162 -20.73 7.99 -3.30
C SER A 162 -19.28 8.14 -3.75
N LEU A 163 -18.90 7.47 -4.85
CA LEU A 163 -17.53 7.45 -5.39
C LEU A 163 -16.87 8.83 -5.50
N PRO A 164 -17.54 9.91 -5.97
CA PRO A 164 -16.93 11.24 -6.05
C PRO A 164 -16.52 11.81 -4.70
N GLY A 165 -17.31 11.56 -3.66
CA GLY A 165 -17.00 11.95 -2.28
C GLY A 165 -15.87 11.11 -1.72
N ASP A 166 -15.97 9.79 -1.88
CA ASP A 166 -14.98 8.83 -1.37
C ASP A 166 -13.60 9.06 -1.99
N PHE A 167 -13.53 9.39 -3.28
CA PHE A 167 -12.27 9.62 -4.01
C PHE A 167 -11.73 11.05 -3.91
N SER A 168 -12.39 11.95 -3.18
CA SER A 168 -11.92 13.32 -2.99
C SER A 168 -10.42 13.43 -2.59
N PRO A 169 -9.88 12.55 -1.71
CA PRO A 169 -8.46 12.57 -1.35
C PRO A 169 -7.50 12.33 -2.53
N LEU A 170 -7.96 11.63 -3.58
CA LEU A 170 -7.17 11.28 -4.76
C LEU A 170 -7.06 12.43 -5.77
N PHE A 171 -7.82 13.51 -5.61
CA PHE A 171 -7.70 14.71 -6.45
C PHE A 171 -6.63 15.70 -5.96
N PHE A 172 -5.86 15.33 -4.93
CA PHE A 172 -4.67 16.05 -4.48
C PHE A 172 -4.91 17.53 -4.16
N GLY A 173 -6.01 17.83 -3.47
CA GLY A 173 -6.38 19.19 -3.06
C GLY A 173 -7.20 19.96 -4.11
N LYS A 174 -7.47 19.36 -5.27
CA LYS A 174 -8.43 19.91 -6.23
C LYS A 174 -9.84 19.60 -5.78
N THR A 175 -10.63 20.63 -5.52
CA THR A 175 -12.03 20.49 -5.12
C THR A 175 -12.88 20.06 -6.31
N PRO A 176 -13.57 18.91 -6.25
CA PRO A 176 -14.54 18.53 -7.26
C PRO A 176 -15.79 19.43 -7.15
N PRO A 177 -16.64 19.53 -8.19
CA PRO A 177 -17.87 20.32 -8.12
C PRO A 177 -18.83 19.77 -7.05
N LEU A 178 -19.81 20.56 -6.60
CA LEU A 178 -20.80 20.11 -5.61
C LEU A 178 -21.87 19.19 -6.21
N VAL A 179 -22.11 19.33 -7.52
CA VAL A 179 -23.07 18.54 -8.29
C VAL A 179 -22.31 17.73 -9.33
N PHE A 180 -22.54 16.43 -9.34
CA PHE A 180 -21.90 15.49 -10.24
C PHE A 180 -22.86 15.07 -11.34
N PRO A 181 -22.42 15.02 -12.62
CA PRO A 181 -23.18 14.32 -13.64
C PRO A 181 -23.26 12.82 -13.32
N PRO A 182 -24.16 12.06 -13.95
CA PRO A 182 -24.14 10.60 -13.85
C PRO A 182 -22.89 10.02 -14.53
N PHE A 183 -22.54 8.78 -14.17
CA PHE A 183 -21.52 8.03 -14.89
C PHE A 183 -22.02 7.61 -16.28
N GLU A 184 -21.18 7.78 -17.28
CA GLU A 184 -21.42 7.43 -18.68
C GLU A 184 -20.64 6.17 -19.06
N ASN A 185 -21.09 5.51 -20.13
CA ASN A 185 -20.34 4.42 -20.76
C ASN A 185 -19.52 4.99 -21.91
N GLU A 186 -18.24 4.64 -21.94
CA GLU A 186 -17.34 4.95 -23.04
C GLU A 186 -16.67 3.67 -23.54
N THR A 187 -16.19 3.71 -24.79
CA THR A 187 -15.49 2.58 -25.41
C THR A 187 -14.23 3.09 -26.09
N THR A 188 -13.09 2.49 -25.75
CA THR A 188 -11.78 2.78 -26.37
C THR A 188 -11.12 1.46 -26.72
N ASP A 189 -10.67 1.29 -27.96
CA ASP A 189 -10.04 0.05 -28.44
C ASP A 189 -10.85 -1.24 -28.16
N ASN A 190 -12.19 -1.15 -28.26
CA ASN A 190 -13.15 -2.20 -27.91
C ASN A 190 -13.16 -2.62 -26.43
N VAL A 191 -12.66 -1.77 -25.54
CA VAL A 191 -12.80 -1.92 -24.09
C VAL A 191 -13.85 -0.93 -23.62
N ASP A 192 -14.92 -1.44 -23.02
CA ASP A 192 -15.94 -0.62 -22.37
C ASP A 192 -15.47 -0.19 -20.97
N TRP A 193 -15.71 1.07 -20.65
CA TRP A 193 -15.31 1.66 -19.38
C TRP A 193 -16.33 2.72 -18.93
N ARG A 194 -16.38 2.94 -17.62
CA ARG A 194 -17.30 3.88 -16.97
C ARG A 194 -16.56 5.19 -16.72
N SER A 195 -17.17 6.31 -17.10
CA SER A 195 -16.57 7.62 -16.97
C SER A 195 -17.45 8.60 -16.20
N LEU A 196 -16.82 9.38 -15.34
CA LEU A 196 -17.41 10.54 -14.70
C LEU A 196 -16.47 11.72 -14.88
N THR A 197 -16.85 12.67 -15.73
CA THR A 197 -16.09 13.91 -15.90
C THR A 197 -16.54 14.94 -14.85
N LEU A 198 -15.66 15.25 -13.90
CA LEU A 198 -15.91 16.25 -12.85
C LEU A 198 -15.54 17.66 -13.31
N SER A 199 -14.47 17.79 -14.08
CA SER A 199 -14.05 19.05 -14.68
C SER A 199 -13.16 18.78 -15.89
N ALA A 200 -13.66 19.11 -17.08
CA ALA A 200 -12.89 18.98 -18.32
C ALA A 200 -11.66 19.90 -18.32
N GLU A 201 -11.83 21.15 -17.88
CA GLU A 201 -10.74 22.15 -17.81
C GLU A 201 -9.60 21.71 -16.87
N ARG A 202 -9.94 21.13 -15.71
CA ARG A 202 -8.94 20.70 -14.71
C ARG A 202 -8.45 19.28 -14.94
N ARG A 203 -8.98 18.60 -15.97
CA ARG A 203 -8.77 17.17 -16.24
C ARG A 203 -8.96 16.34 -14.96
N LEU A 204 -10.17 16.44 -14.41
CA LEU A 204 -10.60 15.70 -13.23
C LEU A 204 -11.79 14.83 -13.57
N GLY A 205 -11.71 13.57 -13.18
CA GLY A 205 -12.81 12.64 -13.28
C GLY A 205 -12.51 11.37 -12.54
N ILE A 206 -13.44 10.43 -12.62
CA ILE A 206 -13.25 9.07 -12.14
C ILE A 206 -13.57 8.15 -13.30
N TYR A 207 -12.65 7.24 -13.58
CA TYR A 207 -12.75 6.37 -14.73
C TYR A 207 -12.39 4.97 -14.28
N TYR A 208 -13.18 3.97 -14.66
CA TYR A 208 -12.84 2.59 -14.36
C TYR A 208 -13.24 1.62 -15.46
N ALA A 209 -12.43 0.58 -15.63
CA ALA A 209 -12.61 -0.44 -16.65
C ALA A 209 -12.31 -1.82 -16.05
N LEU A 210 -13.05 -2.83 -16.48
CA LEU A 210 -12.83 -4.21 -16.12
C LEU A 210 -12.37 -4.98 -17.36
N PHE A 211 -11.17 -5.56 -17.30
CA PHE A 211 -10.55 -6.29 -18.40
C PHE A 211 -10.79 -7.80 -18.24
N PRO A 212 -11.65 -8.43 -19.06
CA PRO A 212 -12.04 -9.82 -18.87
C PRO A 212 -10.88 -10.80 -19.04
N ALA A 213 -9.96 -10.53 -19.98
CA ALA A 213 -8.85 -11.44 -20.29
C ALA A 213 -7.86 -11.65 -19.13
N GLY A 214 -7.86 -10.77 -18.12
CA GLY A 214 -7.01 -10.89 -16.94
C GLY A 214 -7.73 -10.71 -15.61
N ASN A 215 -9.06 -10.60 -15.63
CA ASN A 215 -9.89 -10.22 -14.48
C ASN A 215 -9.37 -8.96 -13.76
N ILE A 216 -8.91 -7.95 -14.50
CA ILE A 216 -8.25 -6.77 -13.92
C ILE A 216 -9.24 -5.62 -13.87
N LEU A 217 -9.47 -5.06 -12.69
CA LEU A 217 -10.10 -3.76 -12.54
C LEU A 217 -9.02 -2.69 -12.57
N VAL A 218 -9.21 -1.67 -13.40
CA VAL A 218 -8.40 -0.46 -13.43
C VAL A 218 -9.28 0.71 -13.04
N VAL A 219 -8.76 1.60 -12.20
CA VAL A 219 -9.41 2.85 -11.80
C VAL A 219 -8.41 3.99 -11.92
N THR A 220 -8.80 5.12 -12.52
CA THR A 220 -7.95 6.31 -12.65
C THR A 220 -8.75 7.58 -12.34
N THR A 221 -8.02 8.65 -12.01
CA THR A 221 -8.61 9.99 -11.79
C THR A 221 -8.53 10.90 -13.03
N ASP A 222 -8.15 10.33 -14.18
CA ASP A 222 -7.91 11.05 -15.44
C ASP A 222 -8.17 10.18 -16.68
N LYS A 223 -8.79 10.77 -17.71
CA LYS A 223 -9.21 10.09 -18.93
C LYS A 223 -8.03 9.71 -19.83
N PRO A 224 -7.14 10.64 -20.23
CA PRO A 224 -5.92 10.28 -20.96
C PRO A 224 -5.09 9.19 -20.27
N LEU A 225 -5.04 9.20 -18.93
CA LEU A 225 -4.40 8.12 -18.18
C LEU A 225 -5.14 6.78 -18.35
N MET A 226 -6.47 6.75 -18.29
CA MET A 226 -7.24 5.52 -18.54
C MET A 226 -6.96 4.96 -19.95
N GLU A 227 -7.01 5.82 -20.97
CA GLU A 227 -6.75 5.43 -22.36
C GLU A 227 -5.33 4.86 -22.52
N ASN A 228 -4.32 5.50 -21.94
CA ASN A 228 -2.94 5.00 -21.92
C ASN A 228 -2.82 3.62 -21.24
N ILE A 229 -3.55 3.40 -20.13
CA ILE A 229 -3.57 2.10 -19.46
C ILE A 229 -4.26 1.02 -20.32
N ILE A 230 -5.37 1.35 -20.97
CA ILE A 230 -6.05 0.46 -21.92
C ILE A 230 -5.07 0.01 -23.01
N THR A 231 -4.41 0.94 -23.68
CA THR A 231 -3.43 0.64 -24.72
C THR A 231 -2.30 -0.27 -24.19
N ARG A 232 -1.74 0.04 -23.02
CA ARG A 232 -0.66 -0.78 -22.41
C ARG A 232 -1.11 -2.18 -22.02
N LEU A 233 -2.37 -2.36 -21.62
CA LEU A 233 -2.91 -3.66 -21.26
C LEU A 233 -3.25 -4.52 -22.48
N LEU A 234 -3.58 -3.91 -23.61
CA LEU A 234 -3.85 -4.60 -24.88
C LEU A 234 -2.56 -5.01 -25.62
N HIS A 235 -1.48 -4.24 -25.47
CA HIS A 235 -0.20 -4.44 -26.18
C HIS A 235 0.91 -5.06 -25.32
N LYS A 236 0.57 -5.98 -24.40
CA LYS A 236 1.55 -6.64 -23.51
C LYS A 236 2.58 -7.47 -24.26
#